data_AF-A0AAW2YD63-F1
#
_entry.id   AF-A0AAW2YD63-F1
#
_cell.length_a   1.000
_cell.length_b   1.000
_cell.length_c   1.000
_cell.angle_alpha   90.00
_cell.angle_beta   90.00
_cell.angle_gamma   90.00
#
_symmetry.space_group_name_H-M   'P 1'
#
loop_
_entity.id
_entity.type
_entity.pdbx_description
1 polymer ?
#
loop_
_entity_poly.entity_id
_entity_poly.type
_entity_poly.pdbx_seq_one_letter_code
_entity_poly.pdbx_strand_id
1 'polypeptide(L)'
;MAASRTLSRKLTKKTFMSFNSYLFPKLASSALFSTLCRRQFTPALPQPPAAKKVPFTATAHGVTWKDPYHWMSDINDPDFIRYLNQENSYAEAFMQDTLNKQRILYSEMVSRIPSKISTPPERWGPWLYYQCIPEGKEYPVLCRKSAAERKGWAATVFNSFIGGFGRDQVLLDWNEIAEKHGKLF
;
A
#
# COMPACT_ATOMS: atom_id res chain seq x y z
N MET A 1 -45.73 52.12 -7.42
CA MET A 1 -44.49 52.90 -7.44
C MET A 1 -43.34 51.91 -7.30
N ALA A 2 -42.71 51.51 -8.41
CA ALA A 2 -41.43 52.07 -8.90
C ALA A 2 -40.32 51.93 -7.84
N ALA A 3 -39.14 51.33 -8.04
CA ALA A 3 -38.36 51.05 -9.23
C ALA A 3 -37.37 49.90 -8.89
N SER A 4 -37.20 48.90 -9.76
CA SER A 4 -36.06 48.75 -10.67
C SER A 4 -34.69 49.14 -10.10
N ARG A 5 -33.77 48.16 -9.96
CA ARG A 5 -32.36 48.29 -10.37
C ARG A 5 -31.65 46.93 -10.40
N THR A 6 -31.54 46.44 -11.62
CA THR A 6 -30.53 45.52 -12.17
C THR A 6 -29.11 45.78 -11.64
N LEU A 7 -28.31 44.73 -11.46
CA LEU A 7 -26.89 44.76 -11.83
C LEU A 7 -26.36 43.34 -12.13
N SER A 8 -26.07 43.18 -13.43
CA SER A 8 -25.44 42.05 -14.11
C SER A 8 -24.02 41.80 -13.61
N ARG A 9 -23.69 40.55 -13.24
CA ARG A 9 -22.31 40.08 -13.11
C ARG A 9 -21.96 39.18 -14.28
N LYS A 10 -21.07 39.69 -15.12
CA LYS A 10 -20.58 39.10 -16.37
C LYS A 10 -19.80 37.82 -16.09
N LEU A 11 -20.19 36.74 -16.75
CA LEU A 11 -19.44 35.50 -16.89
C LEU A 11 -18.30 35.70 -17.91
N THR A 12 -17.05 35.60 -17.47
CA THR A 12 -15.89 35.59 -18.39
C THR A 12 -15.49 34.15 -18.69
N LYS A 13 -15.83 33.70 -19.91
CA LYS A 13 -15.35 32.46 -20.51
C LYS A 13 -13.87 32.68 -20.90
N LYS A 14 -12.94 31.90 -20.35
CA LYS A 14 -11.58 31.82 -20.87
C LYS A 14 -11.55 30.84 -22.04
N THR A 15 -11.19 31.38 -23.19
CA THR A 15 -11.09 30.74 -24.50
C THR A 15 -9.91 29.77 -24.55
N PHE A 16 -10.21 28.57 -25.01
CA PHE A 16 -9.29 27.56 -25.51
C PHE A 16 -8.80 28.01 -26.90
N MET A 17 -7.49 28.10 -27.10
CA MET A 17 -6.92 28.16 -28.44
C MET A 17 -5.79 27.14 -28.55
N SER A 18 -6.00 26.18 -29.44
CA SER A 18 -4.96 25.34 -30.03
C SER A 18 -4.30 26.09 -31.18
N PHE A 19 -3.00 25.96 -31.34
CA PHE A 19 -2.34 26.19 -32.63
C PHE A 19 -1.27 25.12 -32.87
N ASN A 20 -1.53 24.32 -33.92
CA ASN A 20 -0.61 23.65 -34.84
C ASN A 20 0.70 24.45 -35.10
N SER A 21 1.82 23.95 -35.63
CA SER A 21 2.37 22.63 -35.99
C SER A 21 3.64 22.89 -36.83
N TYR A 22 4.70 22.09 -36.66
CA TYR A 22 5.87 21.92 -37.57
C TYR A 22 6.75 23.19 -37.81
N LEU A 23 8.06 23.21 -38.11
CA LEU A 23 9.04 22.24 -38.64
C LEU A 23 10.48 22.85 -38.56
N PHE A 24 11.46 22.09 -38.02
CA PHE A 24 12.91 21.99 -38.38
C PHE A 24 13.97 23.12 -38.13
N PRO A 25 15.28 22.73 -38.04
CA PRO A 25 16.21 23.15 -36.98
C PRO A 25 17.35 24.06 -37.47
N LYS A 26 18.16 24.60 -36.54
CA LYS A 26 19.50 25.10 -36.86
C LYS A 26 20.52 24.44 -35.93
N LEU A 27 21.42 23.67 -36.54
CA LEU A 27 22.70 23.26 -35.97
C LEU A 27 23.52 24.52 -35.65
N ALA A 28 23.99 24.64 -34.41
CA ALA A 28 25.21 25.36 -34.10
C ALA A 28 26.02 24.49 -33.14
N SER A 29 27.18 24.09 -33.64
CA SER A 29 28.18 23.29 -32.96
C SER A 29 28.85 24.10 -31.85
N SER A 30 28.85 23.59 -30.62
CA SER A 30 29.95 23.86 -29.69
C SER A 30 30.11 22.67 -28.74
N ALA A 31 31.18 21.92 -28.98
CA ALA A 31 31.64 20.87 -28.11
C ALA A 31 32.12 21.48 -26.79
N LEU A 32 31.32 21.34 -25.74
CA LEU A 32 31.80 21.29 -24.37
C LEU A 32 31.40 19.92 -23.85
N PHE A 33 32.24 18.92 -24.13
CA PHE A 33 32.23 17.66 -23.40
C PHE A 33 32.53 18.00 -21.94
N SER A 34 31.49 18.24 -21.15
CA SER A 34 31.58 18.39 -19.71
C SER A 34 31.87 17.01 -19.11
N THR A 35 33.13 16.59 -19.15
CA THR A 35 33.66 15.54 -18.28
C THR A 35 33.73 16.05 -16.85
N LEU A 36 32.58 16.41 -16.28
CA LEU A 36 32.37 16.37 -14.84
C LEU A 36 31.53 15.14 -14.60
N CYS A 37 32.14 13.98 -14.78
CA CYS A 37 31.75 12.82 -13.99
C CYS A 37 32.08 13.21 -12.54
N ARG A 38 31.16 13.98 -11.92
CA ARG A 38 31.19 14.25 -10.48
C ARG A 38 31.01 12.87 -9.87
N ARG A 39 32.13 12.26 -9.49
CA ARG A 39 32.17 11.09 -8.63
C ARG A 39 31.35 11.49 -7.41
N GLN A 40 30.11 11.00 -7.36
CA GLN A 40 29.29 11.18 -6.18
C GLN A 40 30.10 10.51 -5.07
N PHE A 41 30.47 11.30 -4.07
CA PHE A 41 31.09 10.79 -2.86
C PHE A 41 30.03 9.88 -2.22
N THR A 42 30.12 8.59 -2.49
CA THR A 42 29.35 7.60 -1.77
C THR A 42 29.88 7.64 -0.34
N PRO A 43 29.06 8.05 0.64
CA PRO A 43 29.48 7.98 2.04
C PRO A 43 29.91 6.53 2.32
N ALA A 44 30.98 6.36 3.09
CA ALA A 44 31.45 5.04 3.49
C ALA A 44 30.28 4.30 4.15
N LEU A 45 29.94 3.12 3.62
CA LEU A 45 28.84 2.33 4.13
C LEU A 45 29.12 1.99 5.60
N PRO A 46 28.10 2.04 6.48
CA PRO A 46 28.25 1.57 7.85
C PRO A 46 28.74 0.13 7.85
N GLN A 47 29.49 -0.28 8.88
CA GLN A 47 29.87 -1.68 9.02
C GLN A 47 28.69 -2.46 9.62
N PRO A 48 28.44 -3.70 9.15
CA PRO A 48 27.40 -4.53 9.72
C PRO A 48 27.72 -4.86 11.19
N PRO A 49 26.72 -4.89 12.08
CA PRO A 49 26.94 -5.21 13.48
C PRO A 49 27.35 -6.68 13.62
N ALA A 50 28.34 -6.95 14.47
CA ALA A 50 28.82 -8.31 14.71
C ALA A 50 28.01 -8.97 15.84
N ALA A 51 27.33 -10.07 15.52
CA ALA A 51 26.61 -10.87 16.50
C ALA A 51 27.55 -11.58 17.50
N LYS A 52 27.18 -11.60 18.80
CA LYS A 52 27.86 -12.43 19.80
C LYS A 52 27.70 -13.91 19.45
N LYS A 53 28.76 -14.69 19.67
CA LYS A 53 28.76 -16.16 19.51
C LYS A 53 28.82 -16.79 20.90
N VAL A 54 27.76 -17.49 21.29
CA VAL A 54 27.67 -18.17 22.59
C VAL A 54 27.65 -19.67 22.32
N PRO A 55 28.59 -20.47 22.85
CA PRO A 55 28.64 -21.89 22.56
C PRO A 55 27.36 -22.57 23.05
N PHE A 56 26.61 -23.13 22.11
CA PHE A 56 25.40 -23.91 22.39
C PHE A 56 25.33 -25.08 21.41
N THR A 57 24.79 -26.21 21.88
CA THR A 57 24.64 -27.44 21.10
C THR A 57 23.18 -27.87 21.13
N ALA A 58 22.56 -27.94 19.96
CA ALA A 58 21.21 -28.47 19.78
C ALA A 58 21.30 -29.95 19.37
N THR A 59 20.36 -30.76 19.86
CA THR A 59 20.21 -32.16 19.44
C THR A 59 18.76 -32.40 19.04
N ALA A 60 18.54 -32.90 17.83
CA ALA A 60 17.23 -33.32 17.34
C ALA A 60 17.36 -34.61 16.54
N HIS A 61 16.43 -35.55 16.72
CA HIS A 61 16.40 -36.83 16.01
C HIS A 61 17.73 -37.61 16.03
N GLY A 62 18.47 -37.56 17.14
CA GLY A 62 19.76 -38.25 17.28
C GLY A 62 20.95 -37.57 16.59
N VAL A 63 20.76 -36.39 16.00
CA VAL A 63 21.82 -35.58 15.38
C VAL A 63 22.09 -34.36 16.25
N THR A 64 23.37 -34.10 16.56
CA THR A 64 23.81 -32.96 17.35
C THR A 64 24.61 -31.99 16.48
N TRP A 65 24.31 -30.69 16.58
CA TRP A 65 25.08 -29.62 15.91
C TRP A 65 25.34 -28.44 16.86
N LYS A 66 26.39 -27.66 16.56
CA LYS A 66 26.70 -26.43 17.29
C LYS A 66 25.91 -25.27 16.68
N ASP A 67 25.14 -24.58 17.49
CA ASP A 67 24.42 -23.36 17.11
C ASP A 67 24.87 -22.20 18.01
N PRO A 68 25.91 -21.43 17.61
CA PRO A 68 26.44 -20.35 18.42
C PRO A 68 25.50 -19.13 18.53
N TYR A 69 24.38 -19.12 17.81
CA TYR A 69 23.43 -18.01 17.76
C TYR A 69 22.09 -18.33 18.41
N HIS A 70 21.98 -19.47 19.09
CA HIS A 70 20.75 -19.92 19.73
C HIS A 70 20.12 -18.89 20.68
N TRP A 71 20.95 -18.05 21.32
CA TRP A 71 20.53 -16.96 22.20
C TRP A 71 19.58 -15.94 21.54
N MET A 72 19.57 -15.83 20.21
CA MET A 72 18.64 -14.99 19.46
C MET A 72 17.20 -15.53 19.43
N SER A 73 16.98 -16.76 19.90
CA SER A 73 15.64 -17.36 19.95
C SER A 73 14.76 -16.77 21.06
N ASP A 74 15.36 -16.17 22.09
CA ASP A 74 14.64 -15.51 23.17
C ASP A 74 14.31 -14.06 22.79
N ILE A 75 13.03 -13.81 22.50
CA ILE A 75 12.53 -12.50 22.09
C ILE A 75 12.64 -11.47 23.22
N ASN A 76 12.68 -11.91 24.48
CA ASN A 76 12.75 -11.03 25.65
C ASN A 76 14.19 -10.74 26.11
N ASP A 77 15.21 -11.36 25.50
CA ASP A 77 16.61 -11.10 25.87
C ASP A 77 17.00 -9.64 25.50
N PRO A 78 17.43 -8.81 26.47
CA PRO A 78 17.87 -7.45 26.19
C PRO A 78 19.06 -7.37 25.22
N ASP A 79 19.94 -8.37 25.19
CA ASP A 79 21.05 -8.42 24.23
C ASP A 79 20.54 -8.65 22.80
N PHE A 80 19.45 -9.41 22.63
CA PHE A 80 18.84 -9.66 21.33
C PHE A 80 18.14 -8.41 20.82
N ILE A 81 17.35 -7.74 21.67
CA ILE A 81 16.73 -6.46 21.32
C ILE A 81 17.79 -5.42 20.95
N ARG A 82 18.90 -5.34 21.70
CA ARG A 82 20.00 -4.43 21.38
C ARG A 82 20.61 -4.72 20.01
N TYR A 83 20.86 -5.99 19.70
CA TYR A 83 21.40 -6.41 18.40
C TYR A 83 20.42 -6.10 17.26
N LEU A 84 19.12 -6.36 17.45
CA LEU A 84 18.08 -6.05 16.47
C LEU A 84 17.98 -4.55 16.16
N ASN A 85 18.11 -3.69 17.17
CA ASN A 85 18.15 -2.24 16.97
C ASN A 85 19.39 -1.79 16.19
N GLN A 86 20.54 -2.44 16.42
CA GLN A 86 21.76 -2.18 15.65
C GLN A 86 21.61 -2.59 14.18
N GLU A 87 20.99 -3.76 13.92
CA GLU A 87 20.68 -4.23 12.57
C GLU A 87 19.70 -3.30 11.86
N ASN A 88 18.63 -2.85 12.54
CA ASN A 88 17.69 -1.87 11.99
C ASN A 88 18.39 -0.56 11.61
N SER A 89 19.25 -0.04 12.49
CA SER A 89 20.02 1.18 12.23
C SER A 89 20.98 1.02 11.04
N TYR A 90 21.62 -0.15 10.93
CA TYR A 90 22.47 -0.49 9.79
C TYR A 90 21.66 -0.55 8.49
N ALA A 91 20.52 -1.22 8.50
CA ALA A 91 19.63 -1.33 7.33
C ALA A 91 19.12 0.03 6.87
N GLU A 92 18.68 0.89 7.80
CA GLU A 92 18.24 2.26 7.49
C GLU A 92 19.35 3.09 6.84
N ALA A 93 20.56 3.04 7.41
CA ALA A 93 21.72 3.76 6.89
C ALA A 93 22.19 3.20 5.54
N PHE A 94 22.16 1.88 5.35
CA PHE A 94 22.52 1.24 4.08
C PHE A 94 21.52 1.56 2.97
N MET A 95 20.22 1.62 3.28
CA MET A 95 19.16 1.88 2.30
C MET A 95 18.86 3.37 2.08
N GLN A 96 19.60 4.28 2.74
CA GLN A 96 19.28 5.71 2.77
C GLN A 96 19.22 6.36 1.38
N ASP A 97 20.07 5.92 0.45
CA ASP A 97 20.12 6.41 -0.93
C ASP A 97 18.87 6.01 -1.75
N THR A 98 18.21 4.91 -1.39
CA THR A 98 17.04 4.37 -2.10
C THR A 98 15.70 4.95 -1.63
N LEU A 99 15.67 5.76 -0.57
CA LEU A 99 14.42 6.26 0.04
C LEU A 99 13.48 6.95 -0.96
N ASN A 100 14.03 7.68 -1.93
CA ASN A 100 13.19 8.31 -2.97
C ASN A 100 12.51 7.27 -3.87
N LYS A 101 13.24 6.22 -4.27
CA LYS A 101 12.69 5.12 -5.08
C LYS A 101 11.64 4.34 -4.29
N GLN A 102 11.89 4.07 -3.01
CA GLN A 102 10.93 3.40 -2.13
C GLN A 102 9.60 4.18 -2.06
N ARG A 103 9.64 5.51 -1.91
CA ARG A 103 8.44 6.35 -1.88
C ARG A 103 7.66 6.32 -3.20
N ILE A 104 8.35 6.34 -4.33
CA ILE A 104 7.73 6.24 -5.66
C ILE A 104 7.07 4.87 -5.82
N LEU A 105 7.79 3.79 -5.50
CA LEU A 105 7.24 2.44 -5.59
C LEU A 105 6.04 2.27 -4.65
N TYR A 106 6.11 2.82 -3.44
CA TYR A 106 5.00 2.79 -2.50
C TYR A 106 3.75 3.47 -3.07
N SER A 107 3.89 4.69 -3.63
CA SER A 107 2.75 5.40 -4.20
C SER A 107 2.18 4.69 -5.44
N GLU A 108 3.04 4.11 -6.27
CA GLU A 108 2.63 3.29 -7.42
C GLU A 108 1.87 2.04 -6.96
N MET A 109 2.35 1.32 -5.96
CA MET A 109 1.69 0.13 -5.41
C MET A 109 0.32 0.49 -4.83
N VAL A 110 0.24 1.52 -3.99
CA VAL A 110 -1.03 1.98 -3.41
C VAL A 110 -2.01 2.42 -4.50
N SER A 111 -1.55 3.12 -5.54
CA SER A 111 -2.41 3.58 -6.64
C SER A 111 -3.05 2.44 -7.45
N ARG A 112 -2.44 1.24 -7.45
CA ARG A 112 -2.95 0.06 -8.15
C ARG A 112 -3.95 -0.74 -7.31
N ILE A 113 -4.04 -0.48 -6.02
CA ILE A 113 -5.00 -1.13 -5.13
C ILE A 113 -6.31 -0.33 -5.18
N PRO A 114 -7.44 -0.94 -5.54
CA PRO A 114 -8.71 -0.23 -5.55
C PRO A 114 -9.16 0.09 -4.12
N SER A 115 -9.70 1.31 -3.91
CA SER A 115 -10.13 1.78 -2.58
C SER A 115 -11.18 0.89 -1.91
N LYS A 116 -11.98 0.17 -2.71
CA LYS A 116 -12.98 -0.78 -2.24
C LYS A 116 -12.82 -2.09 -2.98
N ILE A 117 -12.54 -3.15 -2.23
CA ILE A 117 -12.42 -4.52 -2.74
C ILE A 117 -13.64 -5.29 -2.25
N SER A 118 -14.24 -6.09 -3.12
CA SER A 118 -15.28 -7.04 -2.74
C SER A 118 -15.12 -8.34 -3.49
N THR A 119 -15.39 -9.45 -2.81
CA THR A 119 -15.44 -10.76 -3.45
C THR A 119 -16.71 -10.89 -4.29
N PRO A 120 -16.68 -11.70 -5.37
CA PRO A 120 -17.91 -12.12 -6.03
C PRO A 120 -18.89 -12.74 -5.01
N PRO A 121 -20.19 -12.43 -5.10
CA PRO A 121 -21.17 -12.97 -4.18
C PRO A 121 -21.43 -14.45 -4.46
N GLU A 122 -21.39 -15.25 -3.40
CA GLU A 122 -21.71 -16.68 -3.45
C GLU A 122 -23.12 -16.92 -2.93
N ARG A 123 -23.90 -17.72 -3.66
CA ARG A 123 -25.28 -18.04 -3.27
C ARG A 123 -25.32 -19.24 -2.35
N TRP A 124 -25.92 -19.05 -1.18
CA TRP A 124 -26.26 -20.15 -0.29
C TRP A 124 -27.70 -20.00 0.21
N GLY A 125 -28.57 -20.90 -0.27
CA GLY A 125 -29.98 -20.91 0.07
C GLY A 125 -30.69 -19.63 -0.39
N PRO A 126 -31.43 -18.94 0.50
CA PRO A 126 -32.10 -17.68 0.18
C PRO A 126 -31.19 -16.44 0.32
N TRP A 127 -29.88 -16.61 0.54
CA TRP A 127 -28.93 -15.54 0.78
C TRP A 127 -27.75 -15.56 -0.22
N LEU A 128 -27.14 -14.39 -0.41
CA LEU A 128 -25.89 -14.18 -1.10
C LEU A 128 -24.86 -13.66 -0.09
N TYR A 129 -23.72 -14.32 -0.01
CA TYR A 129 -22.63 -14.00 0.90
C TYR A 129 -21.47 -13.39 0.11
N TYR A 130 -20.83 -12.39 0.69
CA TYR A 130 -19.62 -11.80 0.13
C TYR A 130 -18.81 -11.13 1.23
N GLN A 131 -17.54 -10.90 0.96
CA GLN A 131 -16.67 -10.11 1.79
C GLN A 131 -16.36 -8.80 1.08
N CYS A 132 -16.32 -7.71 1.82
CA CYS A 132 -15.84 -6.44 1.30
C CYS A 132 -14.85 -5.81 2.28
N ILE A 133 -13.83 -5.14 1.76
CA ILE A 133 -12.93 -4.31 2.55
C ILE A 133 -13.41 -2.87 2.33
N PRO A 134 -14.00 -2.22 3.35
CA PRO A 134 -14.37 -0.82 3.28
C PRO A 134 -13.15 0.07 3.06
N GLU A 135 -13.35 1.22 2.43
CA GLU A 135 -12.27 2.18 2.22
C GLU A 135 -11.68 2.62 3.57
N GLY A 136 -10.35 2.58 3.66
CA GLY A 136 -9.62 2.95 4.88
C GLY A 136 -9.65 1.91 6.01
N LYS A 137 -10.21 0.71 5.78
CA LYS A 137 -10.17 -0.40 6.72
C LYS A 137 -9.14 -1.44 6.28
N GLU A 138 -8.48 -2.06 7.25
CA GLU A 138 -7.44 -3.08 7.01
C GLU A 138 -8.02 -4.49 6.86
N TYR A 139 -9.19 -4.76 7.46
CA TYR A 139 -9.78 -6.08 7.50
C TYR A 139 -11.11 -6.16 6.73
N PRO A 140 -11.44 -7.34 6.16
CA PRO A 140 -12.70 -7.54 5.47
C PRO A 140 -13.88 -7.56 6.44
N VAL A 141 -15.05 -7.25 5.91
CA VAL A 141 -16.34 -7.39 6.58
C VAL A 141 -17.13 -8.46 5.83
N LEU A 142 -17.60 -9.48 6.56
CA LEU A 142 -18.47 -10.51 6.01
C LEU A 142 -19.91 -10.01 6.01
N CYS A 143 -20.50 -9.95 4.83
CA CYS A 143 -21.85 -9.45 4.61
C CYS A 143 -22.72 -10.52 3.95
N ARG A 144 -24.03 -10.44 4.20
CA ARG A 144 -25.03 -11.18 3.43
C ARG A 144 -26.18 -10.30 2.97
N LYS A 145 -26.81 -10.70 1.88
CA LYS A 145 -28.02 -10.07 1.33
C LYS A 145 -29.03 -11.10 0.86
N SER A 146 -30.32 -10.76 0.88
CA SER A 146 -31.37 -11.68 0.43
C SER A 146 -31.27 -11.92 -1.08
N ALA A 147 -31.26 -13.18 -1.50
CA ALA A 147 -31.27 -13.59 -2.91
C ALA A 147 -32.67 -13.46 -3.57
N ALA A 148 -33.66 -12.93 -2.85
CA ALA A 148 -35.08 -12.89 -3.21
C ALA A 148 -35.46 -11.80 -4.22
N GLU A 149 -34.51 -11.01 -4.72
CA GLU A 149 -34.80 -10.06 -5.80
C GLU A 149 -35.01 -10.86 -7.10
N ARG A 150 -36.25 -10.83 -7.63
CA ARG A 150 -36.71 -11.48 -8.88
C ARG A 150 -36.03 -10.94 -10.15
N LYS A 151 -34.74 -10.67 -10.10
CA LYS A 151 -33.90 -10.48 -11.29
C LYS A 151 -33.10 -11.75 -11.45
N GLY A 152 -33.05 -12.29 -12.67
CA GLY A 152 -32.36 -13.55 -12.96
C GLY A 152 -30.96 -13.57 -12.35
N TRP A 153 -30.47 -14.76 -11.95
CA TRP A 153 -29.22 -14.92 -11.22
C TRP A 153 -28.04 -14.14 -11.84
N ALA A 154 -27.97 -14.07 -13.16
CA ALA A 154 -26.96 -13.29 -13.90
C ALA A 154 -27.10 -11.77 -13.67
N ALA A 155 -28.31 -11.23 -13.64
CA ALA A 155 -28.57 -9.81 -13.39
C ALA A 155 -28.24 -9.44 -11.93
N THR A 156 -28.49 -10.35 -10.98
CA THR A 156 -28.14 -10.14 -9.58
C THR A 156 -26.63 -10.16 -9.37
N VAL A 157 -25.91 -11.09 -10.02
CA VAL A 157 -24.44 -11.12 -10.01
C VAL A 157 -23.88 -9.85 -10.67
N PHE A 158 -24.39 -9.43 -11.83
CA PHE A 158 -23.92 -8.24 -12.56
C PHE A 158 -24.13 -6.94 -11.77
N ASN A 159 -25.32 -6.72 -11.21
CA ASN A 159 -25.57 -5.58 -10.33
C ASN A 159 -24.72 -5.61 -9.05
N SER A 160 -24.19 -6.78 -8.65
CA SER A 160 -23.39 -6.91 -7.43
C SER A 160 -21.99 -6.36 -7.65
N PHE A 161 -21.49 -6.51 -8.87
CA PHE A 161 -20.24 -5.90 -9.32
C PHE A 161 -20.36 -4.37 -9.51
N ILE A 162 -21.56 -3.84 -9.78
CA ILE A 162 -21.78 -2.40 -10.06
C ILE A 162 -22.18 -1.59 -8.81
N GLY A 163 -22.16 -2.20 -7.62
CA GLY A 163 -22.17 -1.45 -6.35
C GLY A 163 -23.51 -0.83 -5.95
N GLY A 164 -24.63 -1.31 -6.49
CA GLY A 164 -25.96 -0.83 -6.11
C GLY A 164 -26.85 -1.95 -5.57
N PHE A 165 -26.87 -2.16 -4.25
CA PHE A 165 -27.86 -3.03 -3.59
C PHE A 165 -28.20 -2.56 -2.18
N GLY A 166 -29.47 -2.73 -1.78
CA GLY A 166 -30.02 -2.24 -0.50
C GLY A 166 -29.77 -3.16 0.71
N ARG A 167 -30.01 -2.61 1.91
CA ARG A 167 -29.95 -3.21 3.28
C ARG A 167 -29.12 -4.51 3.40
N ASP A 168 -27.83 -4.41 3.14
CA ASP A 168 -26.87 -5.47 3.43
C ASP A 168 -26.81 -5.73 4.95
N GLN A 169 -26.78 -7.00 5.35
CA GLN A 169 -26.60 -7.40 6.75
C GLN A 169 -25.14 -7.78 6.99
N VAL A 170 -24.46 -7.03 7.86
CA VAL A 170 -23.12 -7.39 8.37
C VAL A 170 -23.25 -8.58 9.33
N LEU A 171 -22.45 -9.62 9.10
CA LEU A 171 -22.39 -10.82 9.92
C LEU A 171 -21.18 -10.81 10.86
N LEU A 172 -20.03 -10.38 10.35
CA LEU A 172 -18.77 -10.37 11.08
C LEU A 172 -17.91 -9.22 10.57
N ASP A 173 -17.60 -8.28 11.46
CA ASP A 173 -16.63 -7.22 11.20
C ASP A 173 -15.33 -7.54 11.94
N TRP A 174 -14.29 -7.89 11.18
CA TRP A 174 -12.96 -8.15 11.72
C TRP A 174 -12.28 -6.88 12.23
N ASN A 175 -12.70 -5.69 11.76
CA ASN A 175 -12.15 -4.42 12.23
C ASN A 175 -12.58 -4.14 13.67
N GLU A 176 -13.83 -4.43 14.03
CA GLU A 176 -14.31 -4.30 15.43
C GLU A 176 -13.56 -5.24 16.36
N ILE A 177 -13.29 -6.47 15.91
CA ILE A 177 -12.51 -7.45 16.68
C ILE A 177 -11.08 -6.96 16.89
N ALA A 178 -10.45 -6.40 15.85
CA ALA A 178 -9.11 -5.83 15.94
C ALA A 178 -9.05 -4.61 16.87
N GLU A 179 -10.08 -3.76 16.89
CA GLU A 179 -10.16 -2.64 17.83
C GLU A 179 -10.26 -3.13 19.29
N LYS A 180 -10.98 -4.23 19.52
CA LYS A 180 -11.19 -4.78 20.87
C LYS A 180 -9.99 -5.57 21.40
N HIS A 181 -9.31 -6.34 20.56
CA HIS A 181 -8.26 -7.28 20.96
C HIS A 181 -6.85 -6.82 20.58
N GLY A 182 -6.72 -5.63 20.01
CA GLY A 182 -5.49 -5.20 19.34
C GLY A 182 -5.44 -5.73 17.90
N LYS A 183 -4.59 -5.11 17.08
CA LYS A 183 -4.33 -5.63 15.73
C LYS A 183 -3.89 -7.09 15.85
N LEU A 184 -4.43 -7.97 15.00
CA LEU A 184 -4.19 -9.41 15.05
C LEU A 184 -2.78 -9.83 14.56
N PHE A 185 -1.78 -8.97 14.74
CA PHE A 185 -0.41 -9.17 14.27
C PHE A 185 0.60 -8.72 15.33
#